data_AF-A0A3R6J840-F1
#
_entry.id   AF-A0A3R6J840-F1
#
_cell.length_a   1.000
_cell.length_b   1.000
_cell.length_c   1.000
_cell.angle_alpha   90.00
_cell.angle_beta   90.00
_cell.angle_gamma   90.00
#
_symmetry.space_group_name_H-M   'P 1'
#
loop_
_entity.id
_entity.type
_entity.pdbx_description
1 polymer ?
#
loop_
_entity_poly.entity_id
_entity_poly.type
_entity_poly.pdbx_seq_one_letter_code
_entity_poly.pdbx_strand_id
1 'polypeptide(L)'
;MEQAHHLLDLIHSYFPHESADIRTISPLKLAYLGDAVYEIIIRTLIMERTGGPVKNLHKRTSEFVNAGSQAKLILCLQDDLSEEEIRIYRHGRNAKTSSVAKHADIHDYRNATGLEALFGYLYLSGRLERAIELCKIGFERLDILL
;
A
#
# COMPACT_ATOMS: atom_id res chain seq x y z
N MET A 1 -14.52 24.85 11.77
CA MET A 1 -14.13 23.80 10.82
C MET A 1 -13.26 22.84 11.59
N GLU A 2 -13.76 21.63 11.81
CA GLU A 2 -13.00 20.57 12.48
C GLU A 2 -11.76 20.27 11.64
N GLN A 3 -10.58 20.39 12.24
CA GLN A 3 -9.32 20.12 11.55
C GLN A 3 -9.33 18.63 11.18
N ALA A 4 -9.25 18.30 9.89
CA ALA A 4 -9.13 16.91 9.47
C ALA A 4 -7.79 16.39 10.00
N HIS A 5 -7.83 15.55 11.02
CA HIS A 5 -6.62 14.91 11.54
C HIS A 5 -6.39 13.64 10.73
N HIS A 6 -5.21 13.50 10.11
CA HIS A 6 -4.87 12.23 9.47
C HIS A 6 -4.66 11.17 10.57
N LEU A 7 -4.95 9.90 10.26
CA LEU A 7 -4.82 8.79 11.22
C LEU A 7 -3.44 8.76 11.90
N LEU A 8 -2.38 9.05 11.16
CA LEU A 8 -1.02 9.11 11.69
C LEU A 8 -0.87 10.21 12.76
N ASP A 9 -1.41 11.40 12.50
CA ASP A 9 -1.34 12.53 13.43
C ASP A 9 -2.07 12.20 14.74
N LEU A 10 -3.23 11.54 14.64
CA LEU A 10 -3.97 11.06 15.81
C LEU A 10 -3.15 10.01 16.58
N ILE A 11 -2.55 9.04 15.90
CA ILE A 11 -1.71 8.04 16.58
C ILE A 11 -0.58 8.74 17.33
N HIS A 12 0.10 9.72 16.72
CA HIS A 12 1.18 10.46 17.38
C HIS A 12 0.70 11.36 18.53
N SER A 13 -0.52 11.89 18.47
CA SER A 13 -1.06 12.71 19.57
C SER A 13 -1.38 11.88 20.81
N TYR A 14 -1.85 10.64 20.63
CA TYR A 14 -2.15 9.72 21.74
C TYR A 14 -0.93 8.89 22.18
N PHE A 15 0.00 8.63 21.26
CA PHE A 15 1.22 7.85 21.49
C PHE A 15 2.44 8.65 20.99
N PRO A 16 2.97 9.56 21.82
CA PRO A 16 4.14 10.34 21.45
C PRO A 16 5.31 9.44 21.04
N HIS A 17 6.00 9.82 19.98
CA HIS A 17 7.13 9.09 19.42
C HIS A 17 8.34 10.01 19.31
N GLU A 18 9.54 9.44 19.35
CA GLU A 18 10.74 10.17 18.95
C GLU A 18 10.80 10.25 17.42
N SER A 19 11.05 11.45 16.90
CA SER A 19 11.16 11.66 15.45
C SER A 19 12.34 10.85 14.92
N ALA A 20 12.04 9.83 14.12
CA ALA A 20 13.03 9.07 13.37
C ALA A 20 13.00 9.52 11.91
N ASP A 21 14.18 9.64 11.29
CA ASP A 21 14.25 9.90 9.86
C ASP A 21 13.71 8.69 9.09
N ILE A 22 12.55 8.85 8.47
CA ILE A 22 11.84 7.80 7.72
C ILE A 22 12.73 7.18 6.64
N ARG A 23 13.68 7.95 6.08
CA ARG A 23 14.63 7.48 5.05
C ARG A 23 15.59 6.41 5.57
N THR A 24 15.72 6.27 6.89
CA THR A 24 16.55 5.25 7.54
C THR A 24 15.81 3.95 7.82
N ILE A 25 14.48 3.94 7.67
CA ILE A 25 13.65 2.75 7.88
C ILE A 25 13.93 1.75 6.76
N SER A 26 14.23 0.51 7.13
CA SER A 26 14.52 -0.54 6.15
C SER A 26 13.30 -0.79 5.24
N PRO A 27 13.48 -1.08 3.94
CA PRO A 27 12.37 -1.29 3.02
C PRO A 27 11.37 -2.38 3.44
N LEU A 28 11.83 -3.45 4.11
CA LEU A 28 10.95 -4.51 4.61
C LEU A 28 10.04 -4.04 5.76
N LYS A 29 10.52 -3.12 6.61
CA LYS A 29 9.68 -2.52 7.67
C LYS A 29 8.63 -1.59 7.06
N LEU A 30 9.00 -0.85 6.00
CA LEU A 30 8.04 -0.05 5.24
C LEU A 30 6.99 -0.94 4.58
N ALA A 31 7.41 -2.04 3.94
CA ALA A 31 6.49 -3.00 3.33
C ALA A 31 5.54 -3.62 4.37
N TYR A 32 6.06 -4.04 5.53
CA TYR A 32 5.25 -4.56 6.62
C TYR A 32 4.12 -3.60 7.04
N LEU A 33 4.42 -2.30 7.18
CA LEU A 33 3.40 -1.32 7.51
C LEU A 33 2.47 -1.02 6.33
N GLY A 34 3.04 -0.92 5.13
CA GLY A 34 2.31 -0.57 3.92
C GLY A 34 1.33 -1.63 3.45
N ASP A 35 1.59 -2.91 3.72
CA ASP A 35 0.61 -3.99 3.56
C ASP A 35 -0.67 -3.70 4.35
N ALA A 36 -0.54 -3.31 5.62
CA ALA A 36 -1.69 -2.93 6.45
C ALA A 36 -2.39 -1.65 5.95
N VAL A 37 -1.62 -0.66 5.49
CA VAL A 37 -2.17 0.58 4.90
C VAL A 37 -2.96 0.28 3.63
N TYR A 38 -2.43 -0.56 2.74
CA TYR A 38 -3.13 -0.96 1.52
C TYR A 38 -4.39 -1.78 1.87
N GLU A 39 -4.28 -2.74 2.78
CA GLU A 39 -5.40 -3.57 3.23
C GLU A 39 -6.57 -2.72 3.76
N ILE A 40 -6.31 -1.70 4.59
CA ILE A 40 -7.38 -0.87 5.14
C ILE A 40 -8.04 0.01 4.08
N ILE A 41 -7.27 0.52 3.10
CA ILE A 41 -7.82 1.27 1.97
C ILE A 41 -8.77 0.36 1.17
N ILE A 42 -8.31 -0.84 0.80
CA ILE A 42 -9.10 -1.77 -0.01
C ILE A 42 -10.34 -2.27 0.73
N ARG A 43 -10.22 -2.64 2.00
CA ARG A 43 -11.37 -3.09 2.80
C ARG A 43 -12.44 -2.01 2.94
N THR A 44 -12.02 -0.76 3.17
CA THR A 44 -12.94 0.39 3.25
C THR A 44 -13.70 0.54 1.94
N LEU A 45 -12.99 0.59 0.81
CA LEU A 45 -13.61 0.74 -0.52
C LEU A 45 -14.60 -0.37 -0.85
N ILE A 46 -14.25 -1.62 -0.56
CA ILE A 46 -15.13 -2.78 -0.83
C ILE A 46 -16.36 -2.74 0.09
N MET A 47 -16.16 -2.49 1.38
CA MET A 47 -17.26 -2.45 2.36
C MET A 47 -18.28 -1.37 2.01
N GLU A 48 -17.83 -0.19 1.58
CA GLU A 48 -18.71 0.93 1.24
C GLU A 48 -19.42 0.78 -0.10
N ARG A 49 -18.88 0.00 -1.06
CA ARG A 49 -19.41 -0.06 -2.44
C ARG A 49 -20.17 -1.34 -2.79
N THR A 50 -19.92 -2.45 -2.09
CA THR A 50 -20.40 -3.77 -2.54
C THR A 50 -21.40 -4.45 -1.60
N GLY A 51 -21.34 -4.14 -0.30
CA GLY A 51 -22.21 -4.74 0.72
C GLY A 51 -22.19 -6.27 0.76
N GLY A 52 -23.12 -6.85 1.52
CA GLY A 52 -23.30 -8.30 1.61
C GLY A 52 -22.54 -8.99 2.74
N PRO A 53 -22.59 -10.33 2.82
CA PRO A 53 -22.00 -11.09 3.93
C PRO A 53 -20.48 -10.94 4.00
N VAL A 54 -19.93 -10.97 5.22
CA VAL A 54 -18.48 -10.85 5.51
C VAL A 54 -17.64 -11.83 4.68
N LYS A 55 -18.13 -13.05 4.42
CA LYS A 55 -17.46 -14.03 3.56
C LYS A 55 -17.22 -13.52 2.14
N ASN A 56 -18.17 -12.79 1.57
CA ASN A 56 -18.07 -12.23 0.22
C ASN A 56 -17.11 -11.02 0.21
N LEU A 57 -17.18 -10.18 1.24
CA LEU A 57 -16.25 -9.07 1.42
C LEU A 57 -14.81 -9.58 1.48
N HIS A 58 -14.52 -10.59 2.30
CA HIS A 58 -13.19 -11.21 2.37
C HIS A 58 -12.72 -11.78 1.03
N LYS A 59 -13.59 -12.50 0.32
CA LYS A 59 -13.24 -13.05 -0.99
C LYS A 59 -12.85 -11.91 -1.95
N ARG A 60 -13.65 -10.86 -2.01
CA ARG A 60 -13.42 -9.72 -2.90
C ARG A 60 -12.17 -8.93 -2.50
N THR A 61 -11.92 -8.72 -1.21
CA THR A 61 -10.67 -8.09 -0.74
C THR A 61 -9.45 -8.88 -1.19
N SER A 62 -9.45 -10.20 -1.02
CA SER A 62 -8.34 -11.07 -1.46
C SER A 62 -8.02 -10.96 -2.95
N GLU A 63 -9.00 -10.64 -3.79
CA GLU A 63 -8.80 -10.43 -5.24
C GLU A 63 -7.98 -9.17 -5.53
N PHE A 64 -7.93 -8.18 -4.63
CA PHE A 64 -7.18 -6.93 -4.81
C PHE A 64 -5.87 -6.86 -4.01
N VAL A 65 -5.79 -7.59 -2.89
CA VAL A 65 -4.63 -7.53 -1.97
C VAL A 65 -3.60 -8.63 -2.19
N ASN A 66 -3.87 -9.60 -3.07
CA ASN A 66 -2.87 -10.59 -3.46
C ASN A 66 -1.71 -9.95 -4.26
N ALA A 67 -0.54 -10.60 -4.22
CA ALA A 67 0.68 -10.11 -4.85
C ALA A 67 0.54 -9.84 -6.36
N GLY A 68 -0.20 -10.67 -7.10
CA GLY A 68 -0.39 -10.49 -8.53
C GLY A 68 -1.19 -9.22 -8.86
N SER A 69 -2.25 -8.94 -8.09
CA SER A 69 -3.04 -7.72 -8.24
C SER A 69 -2.25 -6.46 -7.85
N GLN A 70 -1.51 -6.52 -6.75
CA GLN A 70 -0.60 -5.44 -6.35
C GLN A 70 0.50 -5.19 -7.39
N ALA A 71 1.07 -6.24 -7.98
CA ALA A 71 2.06 -6.13 -9.05
C ALA A 71 1.48 -5.43 -10.28
N LYS A 72 0.27 -5.81 -10.72
CA LYS A 72 -0.41 -5.14 -11.84
C LYS A 72 -0.63 -3.65 -11.56
N LEU A 73 -1.05 -3.31 -10.34
CA LEU A 73 -1.28 -1.93 -9.92
C LEU A 73 -0.01 -1.09 -10.02
N ILE A 74 1.10 -1.53 -9.42
CA ILE A 74 2.33 -0.73 -9.43
C ILE A 74 2.96 -0.62 -10.82
N LEU A 75 2.80 -1.65 -11.66
CA LEU A 75 3.30 -1.63 -13.04
C LEU A 75 2.52 -0.63 -13.91
N CYS A 76 1.21 -0.47 -13.71
CA CYS A 76 0.42 0.50 -14.47
C CYS A 76 0.60 1.95 -13.98
N LEU A 77 1.22 2.16 -12.82
CA LEU A 77 1.43 3.47 -12.20
C LEU A 77 2.83 4.07 -12.41
N GLN A 78 3.75 3.37 -13.09
CA GLN A 78 5.18 3.77 -13.13
C GLN A 78 5.41 5.22 -13.58
N ASP A 79 4.61 5.73 -14.52
CA ASP A 79 4.73 7.08 -15.06
C ASP A 79 4.10 8.16 -14.16
N ASP A 80 3.28 7.78 -13.18
CA ASP A 80 2.67 8.71 -12.23
C ASP A 80 3.53 8.94 -11.00
N LEU A 81 4.53 8.07 -10.77
CA LEU A 81 5.39 8.14 -9.60
C LEU A 81 6.45 9.23 -9.78
N SER A 82 6.63 10.04 -8.75
CA SER A 82 7.79 10.92 -8.62
C SER A 82 9.08 10.11 -8.51
N GLU A 83 10.23 10.74 -8.77
CA GLU A 83 11.53 10.10 -8.62
C GLU A 83 11.77 9.54 -7.22
N GLU A 84 11.27 10.22 -6.19
CA GLU A 84 11.34 9.74 -4.80
C GLU A 84 10.52 8.47 -4.60
N GLU A 85 9.27 8.47 -5.04
CA GLU A 85 8.38 7.30 -4.95
C GLU A 85 8.95 6.10 -5.70
N ILE A 86 9.51 6.32 -6.91
CA ILE A 86 10.20 5.29 -7.71
C ILE A 86 11.39 4.73 -6.93
N ARG A 87 12.20 5.58 -6.27
CA ARG A 87 13.32 5.11 -5.46
C ARG A 87 12.83 4.20 -4.34
N ILE A 88 11.82 4.60 -3.57
CA ILE A 88 11.28 3.79 -2.47
C ILE A 88 10.73 2.45 -2.98
N TYR A 89 9.92 2.48 -4.03
CA TYR A 89 9.40 1.27 -4.69
C TYR A 89 10.54 0.32 -5.09
N ARG A 90 11.58 0.82 -5.76
CA ARG A 90 12.73 0.00 -6.19
C ARG A 90 13.49 -0.60 -5.00
N HIS A 91 13.62 0.12 -3.90
CA HIS A 91 14.26 -0.39 -2.68
C HIS A 91 13.44 -1.53 -2.05
N GLY A 92 12.11 -1.39 -1.99
CA GLY A 92 11.20 -2.45 -1.55
C GLY A 92 11.29 -3.69 -2.45
N ARG A 93 11.17 -3.49 -3.77
CA ARG A 93 11.23 -4.56 -4.78
C ARG A 93 12.51 -5.38 -4.76
N ASN A 94 13.61 -4.75 -4.36
CA ASN A 94 14.94 -5.38 -4.31
C ASN A 94 15.33 -5.87 -2.91
N ALA A 95 14.47 -5.68 -1.91
CA ALA A 95 14.71 -6.21 -0.58
C ALA A 95 14.69 -7.74 -0.61
N LYS A 96 15.74 -8.36 -0.07
CA LYS A 96 15.84 -9.83 -0.01
C LYS A 96 14.94 -10.34 1.11
N THR A 97 13.92 -11.13 0.77
CA THR A 97 13.16 -11.91 1.75
C THR A 97 13.78 -13.30 1.90
N SER A 98 13.95 -13.76 3.14
CA SER A 98 14.59 -15.04 3.48
C SER A 98 13.70 -16.27 3.21
N SER A 99 12.44 -16.08 2.81
CA SER A 99 11.49 -17.15 2.50
C SER A 99 10.83 -16.91 1.15
N VAL A 100 11.29 -17.61 0.12
CA VAL A 100 10.63 -17.61 -1.20
C VAL A 100 9.39 -18.51 -1.11
N ALA A 101 8.19 -17.92 -1.22
CA ALA A 101 6.96 -18.68 -1.35
C ALA A 101 7.02 -19.52 -2.64
N LYS A 102 6.81 -20.84 -2.52
CA LYS A 102 7.13 -21.83 -3.56
C LYS A 102 6.29 -21.78 -4.86
N HIS A 103 5.35 -20.84 -5.02
CA HIS A 103 4.39 -20.88 -6.15
C HIS A 103 3.90 -19.52 -6.68
N ALA A 104 4.20 -18.39 -6.04
CA ALA A 104 3.92 -17.07 -6.62
C ALA A 104 5.08 -16.69 -7.55
N ASP A 105 4.80 -16.05 -8.69
CA ASP A 105 5.86 -15.53 -9.55
C ASP A 105 6.72 -14.59 -8.69
N ILE A 106 8.00 -14.92 -8.55
CA ILE A 106 8.97 -14.15 -7.76
C ILE A 106 8.95 -12.68 -8.21
N HIS A 107 8.66 -12.42 -9.49
CA HIS A 107 8.50 -11.08 -10.01
C HIS A 107 7.29 -10.35 -9.40
N ASP A 108 6.11 -10.99 -9.37
CA ASP A 108 4.90 -10.39 -8.78
C ASP A 108 5.08 -10.12 -7.30
N TYR A 109 5.65 -11.07 -6.57
CA TYR A 109 5.93 -10.89 -5.14
C TYR A 109 6.85 -9.69 -4.89
N ARG A 110 7.93 -9.56 -5.67
CA ARG A 110 8.84 -8.41 -5.55
C ARG A 110 8.16 -7.10 -5.89
N ASN A 111 7.32 -7.07 -6.93
CA ASN A 111 6.57 -5.85 -7.27
C ASN A 111 5.57 -5.47 -6.17
N ALA A 112 4.85 -6.44 -5.62
CA ALA A 112 3.96 -6.22 -4.48
C ALA A 112 4.72 -5.67 -3.27
N THR A 113 5.85 -6.27 -2.87
CA THR A 113 6.67 -5.74 -1.78
C THR A 113 7.19 -4.31 -2.07
N GLY A 114 7.45 -3.98 -3.34
CA GLY A 114 7.77 -2.61 -3.74
C GLY A 114 6.61 -1.65 -3.53
N LEU A 115 5.39 -2.03 -3.91
CA LEU A 115 4.17 -1.25 -3.69
C LEU A 115 3.92 -1.06 -2.19
N GLU A 116 3.97 -2.13 -1.41
CA GLU A 116 3.82 -2.10 0.04
C GLU A 116 4.84 -1.14 0.67
N ALA A 117 6.13 -1.21 0.29
CA ALA A 117 7.14 -0.29 0.80
C ALA A 117 6.83 1.17 0.46
N LEU A 118 6.33 1.44 -0.75
CA LEU A 118 5.89 2.77 -1.15
C LEU A 118 4.71 3.26 -0.28
N PHE A 119 3.72 2.41 -0.04
CA PHE A 119 2.54 2.77 0.76
C PHE A 119 2.88 3.03 2.22
N GLY A 120 3.77 2.21 2.82
CA GLY A 120 4.26 2.44 4.18
C GLY A 120 5.04 3.75 4.29
N TYR A 121 5.84 4.08 3.28
CA TYR A 121 6.57 5.35 3.22
C TYR A 121 5.64 6.55 3.08
N LEU A 122 4.67 6.50 2.16
CA LEU A 122 3.68 7.57 1.98
C LEU A 122 2.90 7.81 3.26
N TYR A 123 2.45 6.74 3.92
CA TYR A 123 1.75 6.82 5.20
C TYR A 123 2.60 7.53 6.26
N LEU A 124 3.83 7.04 6.55
CA LEU A 124 4.71 7.64 7.56
C LEU A 124 5.13 9.07 7.21
N SER A 125 5.12 9.45 5.94
CA SER A 125 5.39 10.81 5.48
C SER A 125 4.18 11.75 5.58
N GLY A 126 3.06 11.31 6.17
CA GLY A 126 1.82 12.09 6.24
C GLY A 126 1.12 12.24 4.88
N ARG A 127 1.50 11.45 3.86
CA ARG A 127 0.99 11.53 2.48
C ARG A 127 -0.01 10.42 2.19
N LEU A 128 -0.91 10.12 3.13
CA LEU A 128 -1.94 9.08 2.94
C LEU A 128 -2.87 9.41 1.75
N GLU A 129 -3.19 10.68 1.53
CA GLU A 129 -3.98 11.13 0.37
C GLU A 129 -3.35 10.69 -0.96
N ARG A 130 -2.03 10.79 -1.08
CA ARG A 130 -1.28 10.36 -2.26
C ARG A 130 -1.37 8.85 -2.47
N ALA A 131 -1.34 8.05 -1.41
CA ALA A 131 -1.54 6.60 -1.51
C ALA A 131 -2.94 6.25 -2.05
N ILE A 132 -3.98 6.96 -1.58
CA ILE A 132 -5.36 6.79 -2.05
C ILE A 132 -5.50 7.24 -3.52
N GLU A 133 -4.86 8.34 -3.89
CA GLU A 133 -4.83 8.83 -5.28
C GLU A 133 -4.22 7.78 -6.23
N LEU A 134 -3.09 7.17 -5.85
CA LEU A 134 -2.46 6.10 -6.63
C LEU A 134 -3.39 4.89 -6.81
N CYS A 135 -4.12 4.49 -5.76
CA CYS A 135 -5.16 3.46 -5.89
C CYS A 135 -6.22 3.85 -6.92
N LYS A 136 -6.73 5.08 -6.87
CA LYS A 136 -7.75 5.58 -7.80
C LYS A 136 -7.26 5.55 -9.25
N ILE A 137 -6.07 6.11 -9.53
CA ILE A 137 -5.47 6.12 -10.87
C ILE A 137 -5.30 4.69 -11.39
N GLY A 138 -4.74 3.81 -10.55
CA GLY A 138 -4.47 2.43 -10.94
C GLY A 138 -5.75 1.64 -11.20
N PHE A 139 -6.81 1.85 -10.40
CA PHE A 139 -8.10 1.20 -10.62
C PHE A 139 -8.80 1.69 -11.88
N GLU A 140 -8.73 2.99 -12.18
CA GLU A 140 -9.24 3.55 -13.44
C GLU A 140 -8.50 2.95 -14.64
N ARG A 141 -7.18 2.78 -14.58
CA ARG A 141 -6.39 2.19 -15.69
C ARG A 141 -6.58 0.69 -15.87
N LEU A 142 -6.93 -0.03 -14.80
CA LEU A 142 -7.14 -1.48 -14.82
C LEU A 142 -8.61 -1.85 -15.03
N ASP A 143 -9.48 -0.88 -15.30
CA ASP A 143 -10.93 -1.06 -15.42
C ASP A 143 -11.54 -1.81 -14.22
N ILE A 144 -11.01 -1.56 -13.03
CA ILE A 144 -11.45 -2.21 -11.80
C ILE A 144 -12.77 -1.58 -11.34
N LEU A 145 -13.81 -2.41 -11.29
CA LEU A 145 -15.11 -2.05 -10.72
C LEU A 145 -15.15 -2.43 -9.24
N LEU A 146 -15.12 -1.41 -8.38
CA LEU A 146 -15.37 -1.51 -6.95
C LEU A 146 -16.85 -1.70 -6.67
#